data_AF-A0AAD4WKQ8-F1
#
_entry.id   AF-A0AAD4WKQ8-F1
#
_cell.length_a   1.000
_cell.length_b   1.000
_cell.length_c   1.000
_cell.angle_alpha   90.00
_cell.angle_beta   90.00
_cell.angle_gamma   90.00
#
_symmetry.space_group_name_H-M   'P 1'
#
loop_
_entity.id
_entity.type
_entity.pdbx_description
1 polymer ?
#
loop_
_entity_poly.entity_id
_entity_poly.type
_entity_poly.pdbx_seq_one_letter_code
_entity_poly.pdbx_strand_id
1 'polypeptide(L)'
;MDEQRWEDLEMDCLVKVLEKVGMESLLLDAPFVCKSWYKAALNPSCWQSLIFPDNECMEVWPWDVSECPNFQNLMDRFASEYQIDGDRCSVSAFLKFVINRSSGNAIVLKLPKRCTVEPLNLLQMCKFSHFHLFNKTS
;
A
#
# COMPACT_ATOMS: atom_id res chain seq x y z
N MET A 1 -32.64 -16.73 -10.21
CA MET A 1 -31.34 -17.15 -9.68
C MET A 1 -31.10 -16.30 -8.47
N ASP A 2 -30.88 -16.90 -7.30
CA ASP A 2 -30.47 -16.13 -6.15
C ASP A 2 -29.04 -15.65 -6.40
N GLU A 3 -28.89 -14.35 -6.68
CA GLU A 3 -27.57 -13.71 -6.79
C GLU A 3 -26.96 -13.72 -5.39
N GLN A 4 -26.09 -14.70 -5.14
CA GLN A 4 -25.39 -14.78 -3.87
C GLN A 4 -24.46 -13.57 -3.76
N ARG A 5 -24.80 -12.64 -2.88
CA ARG A 5 -24.08 -11.37 -2.75
C ARG A 5 -22.79 -11.61 -1.99
N TRP A 6 -21.71 -10.98 -2.43
CA TRP A 6 -20.44 -10.97 -1.68
C TRP A 6 -20.58 -10.39 -0.27
N GLU A 7 -21.64 -9.62 -0.02
CA GLU A 7 -22.00 -9.10 1.30
C GLU A 7 -22.43 -10.20 2.30
N ASP A 8 -22.92 -11.33 1.81
CA ASP A 8 -23.40 -12.45 2.63
C ASP A 8 -22.29 -13.46 2.96
N LEU A 9 -21.09 -13.29 2.38
CA LEU A 9 -19.94 -14.12 2.68
C LEU A 9 -19.43 -13.84 4.10
N GLU A 10 -19.07 -14.89 4.82
CA GLU A 10 -18.51 -14.78 6.16
C GLU A 10 -17.25 -13.89 6.18
N MET A 11 -17.12 -13.08 7.22
CA MET A 11 -16.04 -12.09 7.35
C MET A 11 -14.65 -12.73 7.22
N ASP A 12 -14.45 -13.90 7.83
CA ASP A 12 -13.18 -14.61 7.78
C ASP A 12 -12.83 -15.08 6.37
N CYS A 13 -13.83 -15.48 5.58
CA CYS A 13 -13.66 -15.82 4.17
C CYS A 13 -13.31 -14.57 3.34
N LEU A 14 -13.97 -13.43 3.58
CA LEU A 14 -13.63 -12.16 2.91
C LEU A 14 -12.20 -11.74 3.21
N VAL A 15 -11.77 -11.81 4.48
CA VAL A 15 -10.38 -11.52 4.88
C VAL A 15 -9.41 -12.43 4.14
N LYS A 16 -9.68 -13.73 4.06
CA LYS A 16 -8.81 -14.70 3.35
C LYS A 16 -8.67 -14.40 1.86
N VAL A 17 -9.72 -13.89 1.21
CA VAL A 17 -9.65 -13.41 -0.18
C VAL A 17 -8.80 -12.14 -0.26
N LEU A 18 -9.07 -11.17 0.62
CA LEU A 18 -8.37 -9.88 0.63
C LEU A 18 -6.89 -9.98 1.02
N GLU A 19 -6.48 -10.99 1.79
CA GLU A 19 -5.07 -11.34 2.02
C GLU A 19 -4.31 -11.62 0.71
N LYS A 20 -4.99 -11.89 -0.41
CA LYS A 20 -4.39 -12.27 -1.69
C LYS A 20 -4.40 -11.16 -2.76
N VAL A 21 -5.15 -10.09 -2.59
CA VAL A 21 -5.35 -9.07 -3.65
C VAL A 21 -4.22 -8.05 -3.74
N GLY A 22 -3.40 -7.93 -2.70
CA GLY A 22 -2.27 -7.02 -2.66
C GLY A 22 -2.63 -5.61 -2.17
N MET A 23 -1.59 -4.85 -1.79
CA MET A 23 -1.70 -3.59 -1.06
C MET A 23 -2.43 -2.49 -1.86
N GLU A 24 -2.21 -2.40 -3.17
CA GLU A 24 -2.86 -1.40 -4.02
C GLU A 24 -4.38 -1.62 -4.09
N SER A 25 -4.84 -2.85 -4.34
CA SER A 25 -6.28 -3.15 -4.36
C SER A 25 -6.93 -3.07 -2.99
N LEU A 26 -6.20 -3.38 -1.91
CA LEU A 26 -6.68 -3.15 -0.54
C LEU A 26 -6.87 -1.66 -0.23
N LEU A 27 -6.09 -0.80 -0.88
CA LEU A 27 -6.11 0.64 -0.67
C LEU A 27 -7.14 1.34 -1.56
N LEU A 28 -7.23 0.95 -2.83
CA LEU A 28 -7.96 1.70 -3.86
C LEU A 28 -9.23 1.03 -4.38
N ASP A 29 -9.38 -0.29 -4.21
CA ASP A 29 -10.51 -1.03 -4.78
C ASP A 29 -11.44 -1.55 -3.68
N ALA A 30 -10.91 -2.37 -2.77
CA ALA A 30 -11.70 -3.08 -1.75
C ALA A 30 -12.54 -2.15 -0.85
N PRO A 31 -12.05 -0.97 -0.41
CA PRO A 31 -12.84 -0.02 0.38
C PRO A 31 -14.12 0.48 -0.30
N PHE A 32 -14.15 0.47 -1.64
CA PHE A 32 -15.20 1.09 -2.45
C PHE A 32 -16.21 0.09 -3.03
N VAL A 33 -15.99 -1.22 -2.85
CA VAL A 33 -16.92 -2.26 -3.31
C VAL A 33 -18.21 -2.25 -2.48
N CYS A 34 -18.10 -2.47 -1.17
CA CYS A 34 -19.22 -2.44 -0.23
C CYS A 34 -18.75 -2.34 1.23
N LYS A 35 -19.68 -2.20 2.17
CA LYS A 35 -19.37 -2.04 3.60
C LYS A 35 -18.66 -3.25 4.21
N SER A 36 -18.98 -4.47 3.78
CA SER A 36 -18.32 -5.68 4.31
C SER A 36 -16.88 -5.78 3.84
N TRP A 37 -16.61 -5.47 2.57
CA TRP A 37 -15.27 -5.40 2.01
C TRP A 37 -14.42 -4.32 2.65
N TYR A 38 -14.98 -3.13 2.88
CA TYR A 38 -14.31 -2.07 3.63
C TYR A 38 -13.87 -2.57 5.01
N LYS A 39 -14.78 -3.19 5.77
CA LYS A 39 -14.49 -3.74 7.10
C LYS A 39 -13.45 -4.85 7.06
N ALA A 40 -13.54 -5.77 6.09
CA ALA A 40 -12.59 -6.85 5.92
C ALA A 40 -11.18 -6.31 5.57
N ALA A 41 -11.10 -5.27 4.74
CA ALA A 41 -9.85 -4.57 4.42
C ALA A 41 -9.25 -3.80 5.61
N LEU A 42 -9.98 -3.59 6.73
CA LEU A 42 -9.39 -3.06 7.96
C LEU A 42 -8.63 -4.12 8.77
N ASN A 43 -8.79 -5.42 8.45
CA ASN A 43 -8.11 -6.47 9.19
C ASN A 43 -6.59 -6.39 8.95
N PRO A 44 -5.75 -6.32 10.01
CA PRO A 44 -4.30 -6.21 9.87
C PRO A 44 -3.64 -7.35 9.08
N SER A 45 -4.24 -8.54 9.06
CA SER A 45 -3.74 -9.70 8.29
C SER A 45 -3.69 -9.43 6.78
N CYS A 46 -4.60 -8.62 6.24
CA CYS A 46 -4.59 -8.20 4.84
C CYS A 46 -3.34 -7.38 4.48
N TRP A 47 -2.72 -6.71 5.46
CA TRP A 47 -1.63 -5.75 5.26
C TRP A 47 -0.26 -6.31 5.68
N GLN A 48 -0.10 -7.64 5.70
CA GLN A 48 1.18 -8.29 6.02
C GLN A 48 2.26 -8.08 4.95
N SER A 49 1.86 -7.81 3.70
CA SER A 49 2.77 -7.60 2.57
C SER A 49 2.55 -6.23 1.94
N LEU A 50 3.45 -5.29 2.25
CA LEU A 50 3.43 -3.91 1.78
C LEU A 50 4.51 -3.71 0.74
N ILE A 51 4.15 -3.87 -0.53
CA ILE A 51 5.08 -3.76 -1.66
C ILE A 51 4.71 -2.52 -2.44
N PHE A 52 5.44 -1.42 -2.20
CA PHE A 52 5.25 -0.21 -2.99
C PHE A 52 5.79 -0.43 -4.41
N PRO A 53 5.09 0.09 -5.43
CA PRO A 53 5.56 0.01 -6.79
C PRO A 53 6.89 0.74 -6.89
N ASP A 54 7.90 0.01 -7.37
CA ASP A 54 9.16 0.58 -7.77
C ASP A 54 9.15 0.75 -9.27
N ASN A 55 9.80 1.81 -9.72
CA ASN A 55 10.21 1.87 -11.10
C ASN A 55 11.71 1.65 -11.16
N GLU A 56 12.14 1.00 -12.21
CA GLU A 56 13.36 1.48 -12.85
C GLU A 56 13.09 2.95 -13.16
N CYS A 57 13.68 3.83 -12.35
CA CYS A 57 13.75 5.24 -12.67
C CYS A 57 14.24 5.29 -14.10
N MET A 58 13.38 5.64 -15.07
CA MET A 58 13.89 5.93 -16.40
C MET A 58 14.82 7.12 -16.19
N GLU A 59 16.09 6.95 -16.54
CA GLU A 59 17.04 8.05 -16.64
C GLU A 59 16.61 8.90 -17.84
N VAL A 60 15.53 9.66 -17.65
CA VAL A 60 15.07 10.65 -18.62
C VAL A 60 16.00 11.84 -18.46
N TRP A 61 17.13 11.80 -19.16
CA TRP A 61 18.07 12.91 -19.37
C TRP A 61 18.70 13.56 -18.10
N PRO A 62 19.88 14.21 -18.21
CA PRO A 62 20.63 14.70 -17.04
C PRO A 62 19.97 15.82 -16.22
N TRP A 63 18.87 16.38 -16.71
CA TRP A 63 18.23 17.59 -16.16
C TRP A 63 16.82 17.35 -15.65
N ASP A 64 16.24 16.19 -15.91
CA ASP A 64 14.87 15.88 -15.52
C ASP A 64 14.84 15.10 -14.22
N VAL A 65 13.89 15.46 -13.34
CA VAL A 65 13.69 14.76 -12.07
C VAL A 65 13.28 13.34 -12.41
N SER A 66 14.16 12.35 -12.21
CA SER A 66 13.79 10.97 -12.56
C SER A 66 12.49 10.57 -11.86
N GLU A 67 11.42 10.45 -12.64
CA GLU A 67 10.11 10.19 -12.11
C GLU A 67 10.03 8.72 -11.73
N CYS A 68 9.32 8.44 -10.64
CA CYS A 68 8.80 7.11 -10.38
C CYS A 68 7.32 7.10 -10.82
N PRO A 69 7.00 7.07 -12.14
CA PRO A 69 5.63 7.09 -12.66
C PRO A 69 4.65 6.15 -11.93
N ASN A 70 4.92 4.85 -11.75
CA ASN A 70 4.02 3.97 -10.99
C ASN A 70 3.81 4.35 -9.52
N PHE A 71 4.84 4.80 -8.78
CA PHE A 71 4.65 5.25 -7.39
C PHE A 71 3.87 6.56 -7.33
N GLN A 72 4.17 7.50 -8.25
CA GLN A 72 3.42 8.74 -8.36
C GLN A 72 1.97 8.46 -8.75
N ASN A 73 1.72 7.57 -9.72
CA ASN A 73 0.40 7.16 -10.14
C ASN A 73 -0.42 6.54 -9.00
N LEU A 74 0.21 5.70 -8.15
CA LEU A 74 -0.42 5.18 -6.95
C LEU A 74 -0.83 6.30 -5.99
N MET A 75 0.06 7.27 -5.74
CA MET A 75 -0.26 8.42 -4.89
C MET A 75 -1.34 9.33 -5.49
N ASP A 76 -1.31 9.59 -6.80
CA ASP A 76 -2.29 10.43 -7.49
C ASP A 76 -3.67 9.78 -7.44
N ARG A 77 -3.76 8.47 -7.69
CA ARG A 77 -5.00 7.71 -7.54
C ARG A 77 -5.49 7.73 -6.11
N PHE A 78 -4.60 7.50 -5.13
CA PHE A 78 -4.96 7.60 -3.72
C PHE A 78 -5.51 8.99 -3.36
N ALA A 79 -4.85 10.06 -3.80
CA ALA A 79 -5.30 11.42 -3.54
C ALA A 79 -6.67 11.67 -4.20
N SER A 80 -6.86 11.22 -5.44
CA SER A 80 -8.13 11.33 -6.16
C SER A 80 -9.27 10.58 -5.46
N GLU A 81 -9.10 9.29 -5.17
CA GLU A 81 -10.13 8.44 -4.55
C GLU A 81 -10.53 8.93 -3.16
N TYR A 82 -9.57 9.43 -2.38
CA TYR A 82 -9.81 9.97 -1.04
C TYR A 82 -10.11 11.48 -1.02
N GLN A 83 -10.20 12.12 -2.19
CA GLN A 83 -10.44 13.57 -2.33
C GLN A 83 -9.45 14.42 -1.51
N ILE A 84 -8.20 13.96 -1.45
CA ILE A 84 -7.10 14.66 -0.81
C ILE A 84 -6.53 15.64 -1.83
N ASP A 85 -6.40 16.89 -1.41
CA ASP A 85 -5.70 17.91 -2.18
C ASP A 85 -4.25 17.44 -2.48
N GLY A 86 -3.89 17.33 -3.76
CA GLY A 86 -2.64 16.72 -4.21
C GLY A 86 -1.40 17.36 -3.57
N ASP A 87 -1.45 18.68 -3.39
CA ASP A 87 -0.38 19.46 -2.76
C ASP A 87 -0.22 19.17 -1.25
N ARG A 88 -1.22 18.54 -0.63
CA ARG A 88 -1.22 18.15 0.80
C ARG A 88 -0.86 16.68 1.02
N CYS A 89 -0.83 15.87 -0.04
CA CYS A 89 -0.53 14.45 0.06
C CYS A 89 0.99 14.20 0.05
N SER A 90 1.65 14.40 1.19
CA SER A 90 3.09 14.13 1.27
C SER A 90 3.40 12.63 1.18
N VAL A 91 4.51 12.28 0.51
CA VAL A 91 5.03 10.91 0.43
C VAL A 91 5.16 10.28 1.83
N SER A 92 5.66 11.04 2.81
CA SER A 92 5.82 10.53 4.18
C SER A 92 4.49 10.20 4.85
N ALA A 93 3.49 11.08 4.71
CA ALA A 93 2.17 10.84 5.27
C ALA A 93 1.49 9.64 4.60
N PHE A 94 1.61 9.52 3.27
CA PHE A 94 1.10 8.38 2.51
C PHE A 94 1.72 7.05 2.98
N LEU A 95 3.05 6.96 3.03
CA LEU A 95 3.76 5.76 3.48
C LEU A 95 3.35 5.38 4.91
N LYS A 96 3.32 6.36 5.83
CA LYS A 96 2.90 6.14 7.22
C LYS A 96 1.45 5.65 7.30
N PHE A 97 0.54 6.23 6.52
CA PHE A 97 -0.86 5.82 6.48
C PHE A 97 -1.00 4.35 6.08
N VAL A 98 -0.38 3.96 4.97
CA VAL A 98 -0.42 2.57 4.47
C VAL A 98 0.22 1.61 5.47
N ILE A 99 1.39 1.95 6.01
CA ILE A 99 2.09 1.09 6.99
C ILE A 99 1.27 0.89 8.26
N ASN A 100 0.60 1.94 8.74
CA ASN A 100 -0.25 1.87 9.93
C ASN A 100 -1.43 0.89 9.78
N ARG A 101 -1.89 0.61 8.56
CA ARG A 101 -2.94 -0.41 8.32
C ARG A 101 -2.52 -1.80 8.79
N SER A 102 -1.22 -2.11 8.74
CA SER A 102 -0.68 -3.38 9.23
C SER A 102 -0.77 -3.55 10.74
N SER A 103 -0.97 -2.48 11.51
CA SER A 103 -0.97 -2.49 12.98
C SER A 103 0.25 -3.22 13.57
N GLY A 104 1.40 -3.11 12.91
CA GLY A 104 2.64 -3.78 13.30
C GLY A 104 2.80 -5.22 12.84
N ASN A 105 1.84 -5.77 12.08
CA ASN A 105 1.87 -7.14 11.54
C ASN A 105 2.53 -7.25 10.16
N ALA A 106 3.07 -6.17 9.61
CA ALA A 106 3.80 -6.24 8.34
C ALA A 106 4.99 -7.20 8.46
N ILE A 107 5.06 -8.18 7.56
CA ILE A 107 6.13 -9.19 7.46
C ILE A 107 7.03 -8.85 6.26
N VAL A 108 6.45 -8.31 5.20
CA VAL A 108 7.15 -7.85 4.00
C VAL A 108 6.91 -6.36 3.83
N LEU A 109 7.99 -5.59 3.72
CA LEU A 109 7.96 -4.17 3.39
C LEU A 109 9.00 -3.88 2.31
N LYS A 110 8.52 -3.48 1.13
CA LYS A 110 9.36 -2.98 0.03
C LYS A 110 9.03 -1.52 -0.21
N LEU A 111 9.95 -0.64 0.19
CA LEU A 111 9.81 0.81 0.01
C LEU A 111 10.15 1.22 -1.43
N PRO A 112 9.59 2.33 -1.94
CA PRO A 112 9.96 2.86 -3.24
C PRO A 112 11.44 3.31 -3.23
N LYS A 113 12.16 3.12 -4.35
CA LYS A 113 13.59 3.49 -4.49
C LYS A 113 13.93 4.93 -4.03
N ARG A 114 13.04 5.89 -4.29
CA ARG A 114 13.20 7.30 -3.88
C ARG A 114 12.45 7.63 -2.58
N CYS A 115 12.41 6.70 -1.63
CA CYS A 115 11.86 6.96 -0.30
C CYS A 115 12.70 8.05 0.40
N THR A 116 12.16 9.27 0.49
CA THR A 116 12.79 10.40 1.18
C THR A 116 12.68 10.31 2.70
N VAL A 117 11.85 9.38 3.20
CA VAL A 117 11.72 9.09 4.62
C VAL A 117 12.86 8.16 5.02
N GLU A 118 13.56 8.50 6.10
CA GLU A 118 14.53 7.58 6.71
C GLU A 118 13.85 6.22 6.98
N PRO A 119 14.36 5.13 6.37
CA PRO A 119 13.75 3.82 6.51
C PRO A 119 13.53 3.43 7.96
N LEU A 120 14.49 3.75 8.84
CA LEU A 120 14.43 3.49 10.29
C LEU A 120 13.15 4.01 10.96
N ASN A 121 12.64 5.18 10.57
CA ASN A 121 11.41 5.74 11.14
C ASN A 121 10.17 4.94 10.74
N LEU A 122 10.15 4.39 9.53
CA LEU A 122 9.07 3.52 9.06
C LEU A 122 9.18 2.12 9.67
N LEU A 123 10.40 1.64 9.91
CA LEU A 123 10.65 0.34 10.52
C LEU A 123 10.17 0.24 11.96
N GLN A 124 10.28 1.32 12.74
CA GLN A 124 9.75 1.35 14.11
C GLN A 124 8.23 1.15 14.18
N MET A 125 7.50 1.41 13.09
CA MET A 125 6.05 1.23 13.00
C MET A 125 5.65 -0.24 12.76
N CYS A 126 6.61 -1.10 12.46
CA CYS A 126 6.41 -2.51 12.18
C CYS A 126 7.19 -3.33 13.22
N LYS A 127 6.54 -4.30 13.87
CA LYS A 127 7.20 -5.16 14.86
C LYS A 127 8.04 -6.21 14.12
N PHE A 128 9.19 -5.84 13.59
CA PHE A 128 10.00 -6.75 12.77
C PHE A 128 10.89 -7.67 13.62
N SER A 129 10.91 -8.96 13.27
CA SER A 129 11.89 -9.97 13.76
C SER A 129 12.74 -10.59 12.63
N HIS A 130 12.50 -10.25 11.36
CA HIS A 130 13.32 -10.67 10.23
C HIS A 130 13.22 -9.63 9.11
N PHE A 131 14.36 -9.14 8.63
CA PHE A 131 14.43 -8.16 7.55
C PHE A 131 15.24 -8.71 6.38
N HIS A 132 14.64 -8.79 5.20
CA HIS A 132 15.38 -8.86 3.93
C HIS A 132 15.27 -7.50 3.25
N LEU A 133 16.25 -6.66 3.53
CA LEU A 133 16.46 -5.39 2.85
C LEU A 133 17.02 -5.71 1.46
N PHE A 134 16.17 -5.82 0.44
CA PHE A 134 16.63 -5.93 -0.94
C PHE A 134 17.04 -4.54 -1.46
N ASN A 135 18.12 -3.99 -0.91
CA ASN A 135 18.90 -2.96 -1.59
C ASN A 135 19.89 -3.69 -2.50
N LYS A 136 19.48 -3.94 -3.75
CA LYS A 136 20.42 -4.41 -4.76
C LYS A 136 21.16 -3.17 -5.30
N THR A 137 22.29 -2.87 -4.69
CA THR A 137 23.34 -2.06 -5.29
C THR A 137 23.85 -2.78 -6.54
N SER A 138 23.61 -2.24 -7.72
CA SER A 138 24.42 -2.47 -8.93
C SER A 138 24.22 -1.27 -9.84
#